data_AF-A0A6P0J2D3-F1
#
_entry.id   AF-A0A6P0J2D3-F1
#
_cell.length_a   1.000
_cell.length_b   1.000
_cell.length_c   1.000
_cell.angle_alpha   90.00
_cell.angle_beta   90.00
_cell.angle_gamma   90.00
#
_symmetry.space_group_name_H-M   'P 1'
#
loop_
_entity.id
_entity.type
_entity.pdbx_description
1 polymer ?
#
loop_
_entity_poly.entity_id
_entity_poly.type
_entity_poly.pdbx_seq_one_letter_code
_entity_poly.pdbx_strand_id
1 'polypeptide(L)'
;MQKNQRQNQINILIFDQFEEFFFACREPAEQKRFFEFFRDCLNIPYLKVILCLREDYLHLLLKCARQVDLDAINNDILNKGILYYVGNFSPDEAKSIISNLTTRAKFYLEDALVDELVNDLAKNEPVGEVSPIELQIVGVQLQTEQINTLAAYRQNGSKEKLVERYLEGVVSDCGSENQNAAWKILGLLTDKDGTRPFRTKDDLGAELQLSTDNLDFILELLVKSGLVMKWQQEPDAQYQLIYDYLVEPILRHC
;
A
#
# COMPACT_ATOMS: atom_id res chain seq x y z
N MET A 1 9.48 -25.55 -19.64
CA MET A 1 8.28 -26.08 -18.96
C MET A 1 8.10 -27.60 -19.09
N GLN A 2 8.36 -28.23 -20.25
CA GLN A 2 8.24 -29.70 -20.42
C GLN A 2 9.13 -30.54 -19.47
N LYS A 3 10.24 -30.00 -18.97
CA LYS A 3 11.11 -30.67 -17.98
C LYS A 3 10.47 -30.80 -16.59
N ASN A 4 9.57 -29.89 -16.22
CA ASN A 4 8.98 -29.81 -14.86
C ASN A 4 7.87 -30.85 -14.65
N GLN A 5 7.25 -31.35 -15.74
CA GLN A 5 6.27 -32.45 -15.69
C GLN A 5 6.85 -33.74 -15.11
N ARG A 6 8.18 -33.94 -15.15
CA ARG A 6 8.84 -35.12 -14.57
C ARG A 6 9.21 -34.97 -13.10
N GLN A 7 9.00 -33.80 -12.48
CA GLN A 7 9.49 -33.48 -11.13
C GLN A 7 8.41 -32.97 -10.16
N ASN A 8 7.11 -33.01 -10.51
CA ASN A 8 6.00 -32.49 -9.68
C ASN A 8 6.19 -31.04 -9.21
N GLN A 9 6.88 -30.21 -9.98
CA GLN A 9 7.11 -28.81 -9.64
C GLN A 9 5.99 -27.92 -10.18
N ILE A 10 5.27 -27.27 -9.27
CA ILE A 10 4.29 -26.23 -9.60
C ILE A 10 5.03 -24.92 -9.84
N ASN A 11 4.78 -24.30 -10.98
CA ASN A 11 5.28 -22.97 -11.31
C ASN A 11 4.17 -21.96 -10.99
N ILE A 12 4.53 -20.85 -10.34
CA ILE A 12 3.59 -19.79 -10.02
C ILE A 12 4.07 -18.51 -10.71
N LEU A 13 3.20 -17.91 -11.51
CA LEU A 13 3.40 -16.61 -12.13
C LEU A 13 2.56 -15.59 -11.38
N ILE A 14 3.21 -14.58 -10.80
CA ILE A 14 2.54 -13.54 -10.01
C ILE A 14 2.67 -12.22 -10.76
N PHE A 15 1.54 -11.58 -11.01
CA PHE A 15 1.47 -10.22 -11.52
C PHE A 15 1.03 -9.33 -10.35
N ASP A 16 1.99 -8.64 -9.76
CA ASP A 16 1.72 -7.65 -8.71
C ASP A 16 1.32 -6.32 -9.35
N GLN A 17 0.46 -5.54 -8.68
CA GLN A 17 -0.08 -4.26 -9.19
C GLN A 17 -0.58 -4.36 -10.64
N PHE A 18 -1.44 -5.35 -10.93
CA PHE A 18 -1.87 -5.64 -12.29
C PHE A 18 -2.62 -4.48 -12.95
N GLU A 19 -3.15 -3.52 -12.18
CA GLU A 19 -3.77 -2.31 -12.71
C GLU A 19 -2.85 -1.50 -13.65
N GLU A 20 -1.53 -1.55 -13.43
CA GLU A 20 -0.54 -0.87 -14.29
C GLU A 20 -0.59 -1.33 -15.74
N PHE A 21 -0.99 -2.60 -15.97
CA PHE A 21 -1.21 -3.12 -17.32
C PHE A 21 -2.27 -2.29 -18.08
N PHE A 22 -3.34 -1.84 -17.42
CA PHE A 22 -4.39 -1.08 -18.09
C PHE A 22 -3.98 0.35 -18.44
N PHE A 23 -3.00 0.93 -17.72
CA PHE A 23 -2.45 2.25 -18.04
C PHE A 23 -1.44 2.20 -19.17
N ALA A 24 -0.55 1.21 -19.14
CA ALA A 24 0.50 1.02 -20.12
C ALA A 24 -0.02 0.47 -21.46
N CYS A 25 -0.95 -0.50 -21.41
CA CYS A 25 -1.52 -1.15 -22.58
C CYS A 25 -2.92 -0.59 -22.87
N ARG A 26 -3.00 0.51 -23.63
CA ARG A 26 -4.27 1.16 -23.98
C ARG A 26 -4.93 0.61 -25.24
N GLU A 27 -4.16 -0.06 -26.10
CA GLU A 27 -4.68 -0.59 -27.36
C GLU A 27 -5.49 -1.87 -27.16
N PRO A 28 -6.76 -1.92 -27.60
CA PRO A 28 -7.61 -3.11 -27.40
C PRO A 28 -7.03 -4.40 -28.01
N ALA A 29 -6.28 -4.30 -29.11
CA ALA A 29 -5.66 -5.46 -29.76
C ALA A 29 -4.54 -6.07 -28.89
N GLU A 30 -3.70 -5.24 -28.29
CA GLU A 30 -2.65 -5.69 -27.38
C GLU A 30 -3.24 -6.20 -26.05
N GLN A 31 -4.30 -5.55 -25.54
CA GLN A 31 -5.05 -6.05 -24.38
C GLN A 31 -5.57 -7.47 -24.63
N LYS A 32 -6.22 -7.68 -25.79
CA LYS A 32 -6.72 -8.99 -26.18
C LYS A 32 -5.59 -10.02 -26.28
N ARG A 33 -4.47 -9.66 -26.91
CA ARG A 33 -3.31 -10.53 -27.06
C ARG A 33 -2.74 -10.99 -25.71
N PHE A 34 -2.69 -10.10 -24.72
CA PHE A 34 -2.30 -10.48 -23.36
C PHE A 34 -3.30 -11.47 -22.75
N PHE A 35 -4.61 -11.27 -22.91
CA PHE A 35 -5.61 -12.20 -22.37
C PHE A 35 -5.64 -13.54 -23.09
N GLU A 36 -5.25 -13.60 -24.37
CA GLU A 36 -4.99 -14.86 -25.09
C GLU A 36 -3.79 -15.59 -24.47
N PHE A 37 -2.70 -14.88 -24.17
CA PHE A 37 -1.58 -15.44 -23.42
C PHE A 37 -1.99 -15.92 -22.01
N PHE A 38 -2.78 -15.13 -21.29
CA PHE A 38 -3.30 -15.50 -19.97
C PHE A 38 -4.15 -16.78 -20.03
N ARG A 39 -5.07 -16.88 -21.01
CA ARG A 39 -5.81 -18.11 -21.29
C ARG A 39 -4.87 -19.29 -21.51
N ASP A 40 -3.85 -19.13 -22.33
CA ASP A 40 -2.92 -20.20 -22.64
C ASP A 40 -2.17 -20.64 -21.37
N CYS A 41 -1.79 -19.70 -20.49
CA CYS A 41 -1.20 -20.00 -19.19
C CYS A 41 -2.13 -20.81 -18.27
N LEU A 42 -3.42 -20.48 -18.21
CA LEU A 42 -4.39 -21.22 -17.38
C LEU A 42 -4.53 -22.69 -17.80
N ASN A 43 -4.26 -23.00 -19.07
CA ASN A 43 -4.34 -24.34 -19.62
C ASN A 43 -3.04 -25.16 -19.48
N ILE A 44 -1.93 -24.56 -19.00
CA ILE A 44 -0.66 -25.26 -18.81
C ILE A 44 -0.72 -26.08 -17.51
N PRO A 45 -0.53 -27.41 -17.56
CA PRO A 45 -0.46 -28.22 -16.35
C PRO A 45 0.67 -27.77 -15.43
N TYR A 46 0.40 -27.70 -14.13
CA TYR A 46 1.35 -27.26 -13.10
C TYR A 46 1.84 -25.81 -13.25
N LEU A 47 1.10 -24.95 -13.97
CA LEU A 47 1.25 -23.50 -13.88
C LEU A 47 0.06 -22.92 -13.11
N LYS A 48 0.34 -22.00 -12.19
CA LYS A 48 -0.66 -21.17 -11.50
C LYS A 48 -0.36 -19.71 -11.81
N VAL A 49 -1.40 -18.93 -12.02
CA VAL A 49 -1.28 -17.49 -12.25
C VAL A 49 -2.04 -16.77 -11.14
N ILE A 50 -1.41 -15.76 -10.54
CA ILE A 50 -2.00 -14.89 -9.52
C ILE A 50 -1.94 -13.47 -10.07
N LEU A 51 -3.09 -12.80 -10.11
CA LEU A 51 -3.20 -11.37 -10.42
C LEU A 51 -3.52 -10.66 -9.11
N CYS A 52 -2.61 -9.81 -8.63
CA CYS A 52 -2.89 -8.89 -7.54
C CYS A 52 -3.41 -7.60 -8.17
N LEU A 53 -4.62 -7.17 -7.78
CA LEU A 53 -5.30 -6.04 -8.40
C LEU A 53 -6.12 -5.32 -7.33
N ARG A 54 -6.11 -3.99 -7.36
CA ARG A 54 -7.03 -3.20 -6.53
C ARG A 54 -8.49 -3.34 -7.00
N GLU A 55 -9.42 -3.32 -6.06
CA GLU A 55 -10.84 -3.57 -6.33
C GLU A 55 -11.46 -2.57 -7.34
N ASP A 56 -11.05 -1.31 -7.32
CA ASP A 56 -11.52 -0.26 -8.21
C ASP A 56 -11.20 -0.53 -9.69
N TYR A 57 -10.22 -1.38 -9.99
CA TYR A 57 -9.84 -1.78 -11.36
C TYR A 57 -10.45 -3.11 -11.82
N LEU A 58 -11.23 -3.78 -10.97
CA LEU A 58 -11.86 -5.06 -11.28
C LEU A 58 -12.74 -4.98 -12.55
N HIS A 59 -13.35 -3.83 -12.80
CA HIS A 59 -14.17 -3.59 -13.99
C HIS A 59 -13.37 -3.68 -15.30
N LEU A 60 -12.09 -3.29 -15.31
CA LEU A 60 -11.21 -3.40 -16.48
C LEU A 60 -10.76 -4.85 -16.70
N LEU A 61 -10.48 -5.59 -15.62
CA LEU A 61 -10.20 -7.02 -15.67
C LEU A 61 -11.36 -7.77 -16.33
N LEU A 62 -12.60 -7.49 -15.90
CA LEU A 62 -13.80 -8.07 -16.47
C LEU A 62 -14.01 -7.71 -17.94
N LYS A 63 -13.76 -6.45 -18.31
CA LYS A 63 -13.85 -6.00 -19.70
C LYS A 63 -12.91 -6.79 -20.61
N CYS A 64 -11.69 -7.07 -20.15
CA CYS A 64 -10.71 -7.79 -20.95
C CYS A 64 -10.96 -9.30 -20.95
N ALA A 65 -11.32 -9.89 -19.81
CA ALA A 65 -11.66 -11.30 -19.69
C ALA A 65 -12.79 -11.71 -20.64
N ARG A 66 -13.78 -10.84 -20.89
CA ARG A 66 -14.89 -11.11 -21.83
C ARG A 66 -14.46 -11.20 -23.31
N GLN A 67 -13.24 -10.81 -23.66
CA GLN A 67 -12.75 -10.82 -25.04
C GLN A 67 -12.17 -12.17 -25.46
N VAL A 68 -11.93 -13.07 -24.50
CA VAL A 68 -11.24 -14.35 -24.69
C VAL A 68 -11.99 -15.43 -23.91
N ASP A 69 -12.02 -16.64 -24.45
CA ASP A 69 -12.60 -17.78 -23.76
C ASP A 69 -11.63 -18.33 -22.69
N LEU A 70 -11.99 -18.16 -21.42
CA LEU A 70 -11.28 -18.61 -20.23
C LEU A 70 -11.94 -19.88 -19.64
N ASP A 71 -12.24 -20.87 -20.49
CA ASP A 71 -12.84 -22.15 -20.10
C ASP A 71 -12.17 -22.85 -18.91
N ALA A 72 -10.84 -22.72 -18.75
CA ALA A 72 -10.10 -23.29 -17.62
C ALA A 72 -10.60 -22.83 -16.23
N ILE A 73 -11.29 -21.68 -16.19
CA ILE A 73 -11.93 -21.11 -14.99
C ILE A 73 -13.44 -20.94 -15.19
N ASN A 74 -14.05 -21.70 -16.10
CA ASN A 74 -15.47 -21.60 -16.47
C ASN A 74 -15.91 -20.19 -16.87
N ASN A 75 -15.01 -19.38 -17.44
CA ASN A 75 -15.29 -17.98 -17.77
C ASN A 75 -15.77 -17.12 -16.57
N ASP A 76 -15.50 -17.54 -15.32
CA ASP A 76 -15.93 -16.87 -14.09
C ASP A 76 -14.72 -16.44 -13.25
N ILE A 77 -14.07 -15.35 -13.67
CA ILE A 77 -12.91 -14.79 -12.96
C ILE A 77 -13.25 -14.20 -11.58
N LEU A 78 -14.55 -13.99 -11.28
CA LEU A 78 -15.02 -13.46 -10.00
C LEU A 78 -15.44 -14.56 -9.01
N ASN A 79 -15.30 -15.82 -9.40
CA ASN A 79 -15.67 -16.94 -8.56
C ASN A 79 -14.98 -16.82 -7.18
N LYS A 80 -15.68 -17.13 -6.09
CA LYS A 80 -15.10 -17.08 -4.73
C LYS A 80 -13.93 -18.06 -4.51
N GLY A 81 -13.79 -19.07 -5.36
CA GLY A 81 -12.61 -19.96 -5.37
C GLY A 81 -11.39 -19.39 -6.12
N ILE A 82 -11.53 -18.23 -6.76
CA ILE A 82 -10.52 -17.57 -7.61
C ILE A 82 -10.20 -16.17 -7.08
N LEU A 83 -11.23 -15.39 -6.75
CA LEU A 83 -11.11 -14.03 -6.24
C LEU A 83 -11.01 -14.06 -4.71
N TYR A 84 -9.85 -13.66 -4.19
CA TYR A 84 -9.58 -13.56 -2.76
C TYR A 84 -9.42 -12.10 -2.39
N TYR A 85 -10.25 -11.64 -1.44
CA TYR A 85 -10.18 -10.29 -0.90
C TYR A 85 -9.12 -10.21 0.21
N VAL A 86 -8.29 -9.17 0.15
CA VAL A 86 -7.33 -8.82 1.21
C VAL A 86 -7.72 -7.44 1.70
N GLY A 87 -8.24 -7.37 2.93
CA GLY A 87 -8.76 -6.14 3.51
C GLY A 87 -8.23 -5.88 4.91
N ASN A 88 -8.96 -5.05 5.64
CA ASN A 88 -8.64 -4.71 7.02
C ASN A 88 -8.85 -5.90 7.97
N PHE A 89 -8.23 -5.82 9.14
CA PHE A 89 -8.40 -6.84 10.17
C PHE A 89 -9.61 -6.53 11.04
N SER A 90 -10.34 -7.57 11.45
CA SER A 90 -11.18 -7.45 12.64
C SER A 90 -10.32 -7.18 13.89
N PRO A 91 -10.89 -6.60 14.96
CA PRO A 91 -10.16 -6.38 16.21
C PRO A 91 -9.49 -7.65 16.77
N ASP A 92 -10.17 -8.79 16.70
CA ASP A 92 -9.63 -10.06 17.22
C ASP A 92 -8.47 -10.60 16.35
N GLU A 93 -8.55 -10.43 15.03
CA GLU A 93 -7.45 -10.74 14.12
C GLU A 93 -6.25 -9.81 14.37
N ALA A 94 -6.48 -8.51 14.55
CA ALA A 94 -5.44 -7.55 14.85
C ALA A 94 -4.71 -7.89 16.15
N LYS A 95 -5.43 -8.19 17.24
CA LYS A 95 -4.84 -8.64 18.51
C LYS A 95 -4.00 -9.91 18.33
N SER A 96 -4.52 -10.88 17.57
CA SER A 96 -3.84 -12.13 17.28
C SER A 96 -2.55 -11.90 16.48
N ILE A 97 -2.57 -11.01 15.49
CA ILE A 97 -1.42 -10.64 14.68
C ILE A 97 -0.36 -9.93 15.54
N ILE A 98 -0.76 -8.95 16.34
CA ILE A 98 0.14 -8.22 17.24
C ILE A 98 0.83 -9.19 18.20
N SER A 99 0.08 -10.05 18.88
CA SER A 99 0.63 -11.06 19.80
C SER A 99 1.63 -12.00 19.10
N ASN A 100 1.31 -12.47 17.89
CA ASN A 100 2.20 -13.34 17.12
C ASN A 100 3.50 -12.62 16.69
N LEU A 101 3.40 -11.37 16.22
CA LEU A 101 4.57 -10.60 15.77
C LEU A 101 5.48 -10.22 16.94
N THR A 102 4.91 -9.73 18.03
CA THR A 102 5.63 -9.32 19.25
C THR A 102 6.36 -10.49 19.92
N THR A 103 5.71 -11.66 19.98
CA THR A 103 6.33 -12.89 20.50
C THR A 103 7.54 -13.30 19.65
N ARG A 104 7.43 -13.28 18.32
CA ARG A 104 8.53 -13.64 17.41
C ARG A 104 9.70 -12.64 17.51
N ALA A 105 9.39 -11.35 17.65
CA ALA A 105 10.37 -10.28 17.79
C ALA A 105 10.99 -10.20 19.20
N LYS A 106 10.47 -10.96 20.18
CA LYS A 106 10.81 -10.83 21.62
C LYS A 106 10.57 -9.42 22.17
N PHE A 107 9.65 -8.68 21.55
CA PHE A 107 9.22 -7.35 21.98
C PHE A 107 7.82 -7.47 22.56
N TYR A 108 7.74 -7.91 23.82
CA TYR A 108 6.46 -8.21 24.47
C TYR A 108 5.71 -6.92 24.82
N LEU A 109 4.45 -6.84 24.39
CA LEU A 109 3.52 -5.78 24.78
C LEU A 109 2.62 -6.28 25.92
N GLU A 110 2.29 -5.40 26.85
CA GLU A 110 1.26 -5.66 27.86
C GLU A 110 -0.10 -5.93 27.18
N ASP A 111 -0.87 -6.92 27.65
CA ASP A 111 -2.17 -7.26 27.07
C ASP A 111 -3.12 -6.06 27.05
N ALA A 112 -3.13 -5.26 28.12
CA ALA A 112 -3.93 -4.05 28.22
C ALA A 112 -3.50 -2.95 27.22
N LEU A 113 -2.22 -2.93 26.82
CA LEU A 113 -1.74 -2.07 25.74
C LEU A 113 -2.27 -2.56 24.40
N VAL A 114 -2.21 -3.87 24.13
CA VAL A 114 -2.73 -4.44 22.87
C VAL A 114 -4.21 -4.15 22.71
N ASP A 115 -4.99 -4.29 23.79
CA ASP A 115 -6.42 -3.96 23.80
C ASP A 115 -6.69 -2.49 23.49
N GLU A 116 -6.00 -1.57 24.18
CA GLU A 116 -6.14 -0.13 23.93
C GLU A 116 -5.71 0.26 22.52
N LEU A 117 -4.58 -0.27 22.04
CA LEU A 117 -4.03 0.01 20.72
C LEU A 117 -5.00 -0.41 19.60
N VAL A 118 -5.56 -1.63 19.69
CA VAL A 118 -6.52 -2.12 18.70
C VAL A 118 -7.80 -1.29 18.73
N ASN A 119 -8.29 -0.93 19.92
CA ASN A 119 -9.43 -0.04 20.04
C ASN A 119 -9.15 1.34 19.43
N ASP A 120 -7.96 1.89 19.64
CA ASP A 120 -7.57 3.20 19.10
C ASP A 120 -7.49 3.15 17.57
N LEU A 121 -6.83 2.14 17.01
CA LEU A 121 -6.73 1.93 15.57
C LEU A 121 -8.12 1.82 14.92
N ALA A 122 -9.05 1.11 15.54
CA ALA A 122 -10.40 0.90 15.04
C ALA A 122 -11.33 2.15 15.07
N LYS A 123 -11.00 3.21 15.81
CA LYS A 123 -11.93 4.35 16.06
C LYS A 123 -12.41 5.09 14.80
N ASN A 124 -11.57 5.17 13.77
CA ASN A 124 -11.82 6.03 12.61
C ASN A 124 -12.31 5.24 11.39
N GLU A 125 -12.40 3.91 11.48
CA GLU A 125 -12.88 3.06 10.41
C GLU A 125 -14.40 2.83 10.53
N PRO A 126 -15.18 2.87 9.42
CA PRO A 126 -16.65 2.80 9.45
C PRO A 126 -17.22 1.55 10.12
N VAL A 127 -16.44 0.47 10.17
CA VAL A 127 -16.84 -0.86 10.68
C VAL A 127 -16.04 -1.25 11.94
N GLY A 128 -15.22 -0.34 12.50
CA GLY A 128 -14.35 -0.66 13.63
C GLY A 128 -13.26 -1.67 13.29
N GLU A 129 -12.83 -1.69 12.03
CA GLU A 129 -11.75 -2.55 11.54
C GLU A 129 -10.39 -1.87 11.75
N VAL A 130 -9.32 -2.64 11.68
CA VAL A 130 -7.94 -2.17 11.85
C VAL A 130 -7.22 -2.21 10.50
N SER A 131 -6.78 -1.03 10.03
CA SER A 131 -5.96 -0.93 8.83
C SER A 131 -4.59 -1.58 9.06
N PRO A 132 -4.18 -2.57 8.23
CA PRO A 132 -2.89 -3.23 8.35
C PRO A 132 -1.71 -2.26 8.26
N ILE A 133 -1.83 -1.22 7.44
CA ILE A 133 -0.74 -0.26 7.25
C ILE A 133 -0.64 0.74 8.39
N GLU A 134 -1.78 1.25 8.90
CA GLU A 134 -1.77 2.08 10.10
C GLU A 134 -1.18 1.30 11.29
N LEU A 135 -1.60 0.03 11.45
CA LEU A 135 -1.03 -0.88 12.45
C LEU A 135 0.49 -1.05 12.28
N GLN A 136 0.98 -1.18 11.04
CA GLN A 136 2.41 -1.30 10.79
C GLN A 136 3.18 -0.04 11.20
N ILE A 137 2.68 1.15 10.85
CA ILE A 137 3.33 2.42 11.23
C ILE A 137 3.37 2.57 12.75
N VAL A 138 2.23 2.37 13.42
CA VAL A 138 2.15 2.48 14.88
C VAL A 138 3.02 1.43 15.55
N GLY A 139 3.03 0.19 15.05
CA GLY A 139 3.90 -0.88 15.54
C GLY A 139 5.39 -0.56 15.44
N VAL A 140 5.83 0.03 14.32
CA VAL A 140 7.22 0.50 14.14
C VAL A 140 7.57 1.56 15.19
N GLN A 141 6.65 2.48 15.48
CA GLN A 141 6.90 3.53 16.48
C GLN A 141 6.94 3.00 17.91
N LEU A 142 6.03 2.08 18.26
CA LEU A 142 6.08 1.39 19.55
C LEU A 142 7.42 0.71 19.78
N GLN A 143 7.94 0.03 18.75
CA GLN A 143 9.24 -0.62 18.82
C GLN A 143 10.40 0.39 18.87
N THR A 144 10.37 1.45 18.06
CA THR A 144 11.43 2.47 18.00
C THR A 144 11.57 3.23 19.32
N GLU A 145 10.44 3.59 19.94
CA GLU A 145 10.38 4.32 21.20
C GLU A 145 10.36 3.41 22.44
N GLN A 146 10.42 2.09 22.26
CA GLN A 146 10.37 1.08 23.32
C GLN A 146 9.10 1.18 24.19
N ILE A 147 7.97 1.53 23.59
CA ILE A 147 6.66 1.61 24.25
C ILE A 147 6.05 0.20 24.30
N ASN A 148 6.12 -0.42 25.48
CA ASN A 148 5.64 -1.79 25.71
C ASN A 148 4.59 -1.93 26.82
N THR A 149 4.21 -0.82 27.48
CA THR A 149 3.18 -0.79 28.53
C THR A 149 2.07 0.19 28.20
N LEU A 150 0.88 -0.04 28.74
CA LEU A 150 -0.26 0.85 28.55
C LEU A 150 0.01 2.25 29.12
N ALA A 151 0.74 2.32 30.25
CA ALA A 151 1.13 3.58 30.86
C ALA A 151 2.06 4.40 29.96
N ALA A 152 3.08 3.77 29.37
CA ALA A 152 3.99 4.44 28.45
C ALA A 152 3.25 4.93 27.19
N TYR A 153 2.35 4.11 26.64
CA TYR A 153 1.55 4.50 25.48
C TYR A 153 0.71 5.76 25.77
N ARG A 154 -0.05 5.76 26.87
CA ARG A 154 -0.85 6.92 27.28
C ARG A 154 -0.03 8.19 27.55
N GLN A 155 1.21 8.05 28.03
CA GLN A 155 2.12 9.19 28.22
C GLN A 155 2.67 9.75 26.91
N ASN A 156 2.93 8.89 25.92
CA ASN A 156 3.48 9.25 24.63
C ASN A 156 2.42 9.74 23.61
N GLY A 157 1.14 9.69 24.01
CA GLY A 157 0.00 10.10 23.19
C GLY A 157 -0.70 8.90 22.53
N SER A 158 -1.86 9.17 21.92
CA SER A 158 -2.62 8.20 21.13
C SER A 158 -1.90 7.81 19.84
N LYS A 159 -2.50 6.93 19.03
CA LYS A 159 -1.97 6.53 17.73
C LYS A 159 -1.62 7.71 16.82
N GLU A 160 -2.38 8.79 16.86
CA GLU A 160 -2.14 9.98 16.01
C GLU A 160 -0.77 10.59 16.31
N LYS A 161 -0.36 10.61 17.59
CA LYS A 161 0.96 11.12 17.98
C LYS A 161 2.11 10.22 17.54
N LEU A 162 1.88 8.91 17.48
CA LEU A 162 2.85 7.97 16.92
C LEU A 162 2.95 8.15 15.39
N VAL A 163 1.83 8.33 14.69
CA VAL A 163 1.83 8.63 13.25
C VAL A 163 2.53 9.95 12.95
N GLU A 164 2.28 11.01 13.74
CA GLU A 164 2.98 12.30 13.62
C GLU A 164 4.50 12.12 13.76
N ARG A 165 4.98 11.39 14.78
CA ARG A 165 6.42 11.14 14.96
C ARG A 165 7.03 10.26 13.88
N TYR A 166 6.26 9.33 13.31
CA TYR A 166 6.70 8.59 12.12
C TYR A 166 6.92 9.53 10.92
N LEU A 167 5.99 10.44 10.67
CA LEU A 167 6.14 11.45 9.61
C LEU A 167 7.37 12.33 9.86
N GLU A 168 7.56 12.82 11.08
CA GLU A 168 8.74 13.60 11.47
C GLU A 168 10.04 12.83 11.24
N GLY A 169 10.07 11.53 11.55
CA GLY A 169 11.22 10.66 11.29
C GLY A 169 11.54 10.55 9.80
N VAL A 170 10.54 10.26 8.97
CA VAL A 170 10.72 10.18 7.51
C VAL A 170 11.18 11.51 6.92
N VAL A 171 10.63 12.63 7.37
CA VAL A 171 11.06 13.97 6.93
C VAL A 171 12.49 14.26 7.40
N SER A 172 12.85 13.85 8.62
CA SER A 172 14.20 14.00 9.14
C SER A 172 15.22 13.22 8.30
N ASP A 173 14.85 12.04 7.80
CA ASP A 173 15.69 11.22 6.93
C ASP A 173 15.97 11.88 5.56
N CYS A 174 15.19 12.90 5.16
CA CYS A 174 15.51 13.73 3.98
C CYS A 174 16.74 14.65 4.19
N GLY A 175 17.25 14.77 5.42
CA GLY A 175 18.33 15.69 5.77
C GLY A 175 17.82 17.08 6.13
N SER A 176 18.55 17.75 7.04
CA SER A 176 18.15 19.04 7.64
C SER A 176 17.81 20.14 6.63
N GLU A 177 18.52 20.16 5.51
CA GLU A 177 18.37 21.10 4.40
C GLU A 177 17.08 20.89 3.59
N ASN A 178 16.52 19.67 3.62
CA ASN A 178 15.36 19.29 2.82
C ASN A 178 14.08 19.14 3.66
N GLN A 179 14.13 19.22 4.99
CA GLN A 179 12.95 18.98 5.84
C GLN A 179 11.77 19.90 5.50
N ASN A 180 12.03 21.19 5.28
CA ASN A 180 10.98 22.15 4.91
C ASN A 180 10.38 21.82 3.54
N ALA A 181 11.22 21.45 2.57
CA ALA A 181 10.78 21.01 1.25
C ALA A 181 9.93 19.73 1.33
N ALA A 182 10.35 18.74 2.14
CA ALA A 182 9.62 17.50 2.33
C ALA A 182 8.23 17.73 2.96
N TRP A 183 8.13 18.56 4.00
CA TRP A 183 6.83 18.94 4.57
C TRP A 183 5.93 19.63 3.56
N LYS A 184 6.47 20.55 2.75
CA LYS A 184 5.68 21.20 1.70
C LYS A 184 5.23 20.21 0.63
N ILE A 185 6.08 19.28 0.19
CA ILE A 185 5.68 18.22 -0.76
C ILE A 185 4.52 17.40 -0.18
N LEU A 186 4.65 16.95 1.08
CA LEU A 186 3.57 16.24 1.77
C LEU A 186 2.28 17.07 1.82
N GLY A 187 2.38 18.36 2.14
CA GLY A 187 1.25 19.30 2.11
C GLY A 187 0.59 19.42 0.74
N LEU A 188 1.36 19.47 -0.35
CA LEU A 188 0.85 19.54 -1.73
C LEU A 188 0.17 18.26 -2.21
N LEU A 189 0.53 17.12 -1.59
CA LEU A 189 -0.12 15.82 -1.77
C LEU A 189 -1.34 15.62 -0.86
N THR A 190 -1.74 16.68 -0.15
CA THR A 190 -2.97 16.77 0.65
C THR A 190 -3.82 17.97 0.22
N ASP A 191 -5.07 18.01 0.66
CA ASP A 191 -5.92 19.20 0.56
C ASP A 191 -6.75 19.38 1.84
N LYS A 192 -7.20 20.61 2.10
CA LYS A 192 -8.03 21.01 3.25
C LYS A 192 -9.35 20.24 3.34
N ASP A 193 -9.82 19.69 2.22
CA ASP A 193 -11.02 18.86 2.15
C ASP A 193 -10.73 17.38 2.53
N GLY A 194 -9.51 17.08 2.99
CA GLY A 194 -9.10 15.72 3.38
C GLY A 194 -8.75 14.83 2.19
N THR A 195 -8.57 15.41 0.99
CA THR A 195 -8.28 14.64 -0.23
C THR A 195 -6.79 14.43 -0.44
N ARG A 196 -6.45 13.44 -1.28
CA ARG A 196 -5.08 13.10 -1.68
C ARG A 196 -4.94 13.31 -3.18
N PRO A 197 -4.68 14.54 -3.66
CA PRO A 197 -4.56 14.81 -5.08
C PRO A 197 -3.35 14.12 -5.70
N PHE A 198 -3.46 13.77 -6.98
CA PHE A 198 -2.30 13.42 -7.80
C PHE A 198 -1.53 14.69 -8.16
N ARG A 199 -0.20 14.65 -8.03
CA ARG A 199 0.70 15.74 -8.46
C ARG A 199 1.79 15.21 -9.37
N THR A 200 2.07 15.92 -10.45
CA THR A 200 3.25 15.61 -11.27
C THR A 200 4.50 16.20 -10.63
N LYS A 201 5.68 15.73 -11.06
CA LYS A 201 6.95 16.32 -10.64
C LYS A 201 7.06 17.79 -11.03
N ASP A 202 6.54 18.17 -12.20
CA ASP A 202 6.54 19.55 -12.67
C ASP A 202 5.67 20.45 -11.79
N ASP A 203 4.50 19.96 -11.35
CA ASP A 203 3.63 20.69 -10.41
C ASP A 203 4.37 20.97 -9.09
N LEU A 204 5.01 19.95 -8.52
CA LEU A 204 5.73 20.05 -7.25
C LEU A 204 6.97 20.96 -7.38
N GLY A 205 7.72 20.84 -8.48
CA GLY A 205 8.92 21.64 -8.73
C GLY A 205 8.63 23.12 -8.91
N ALA A 206 7.53 23.46 -9.62
CA ALA A 206 7.11 24.83 -9.86
C ALA A 206 6.77 25.58 -8.56
N GLU A 207 6.13 24.90 -7.60
CA GLU A 207 5.73 25.51 -6.33
C GLU A 207 6.90 25.68 -5.34
N LEU A 208 7.89 24.79 -5.39
CA LEU A 208 8.95 24.71 -4.36
C LEU A 208 10.25 25.42 -4.75
N GLN A 209 10.45 25.77 -6.02
CA GLN A 209 11.69 26.37 -6.55
C GLN A 209 12.95 25.54 -6.21
N LEU A 210 12.79 24.21 -6.12
CA LEU A 210 13.87 23.26 -5.84
C LEU A 210 14.62 22.90 -7.13
N SER A 211 15.89 22.51 -6.98
CA SER A 211 16.59 21.81 -8.08
C SER A 211 15.92 20.46 -8.33
N THR A 212 15.97 20.01 -9.59
CA THR A 212 15.43 18.71 -10.00
C THR A 212 16.00 17.56 -9.18
N ASP A 213 17.31 17.58 -8.92
CA ASP A 213 18.01 16.53 -8.17
C ASP A 213 17.53 16.44 -6.71
N ASN A 214 17.27 17.59 -6.06
CA ASN A 214 16.76 17.60 -4.68
C ASN A 214 15.32 17.10 -4.63
N LEU A 215 14.49 17.50 -5.61
CA LEU A 215 13.12 17.03 -5.70
C LEU A 215 13.06 15.51 -5.91
N ASP A 216 13.90 14.98 -6.80
CA ASP A 216 14.01 13.53 -7.04
C ASP A 216 14.43 12.78 -5.79
N PHE A 217 15.44 13.28 -5.07
CA PHE A 217 15.90 12.66 -3.85
C PHE A 217 14.81 12.59 -2.78
N ILE A 218 14.08 13.69 -2.55
CA ILE A 218 13.01 13.73 -1.55
C ILE A 218 11.87 12.79 -1.97
N LEU A 219 11.43 12.84 -3.23
CA LEU A 219 10.37 11.97 -3.73
C LEU A 219 10.76 10.49 -3.65
N GLU A 220 12.00 10.13 -3.98
CA GLU A 220 12.50 8.77 -3.84
C GLU A 220 12.42 8.28 -2.39
N LEU A 221 12.80 9.14 -1.42
CA LEU A 221 12.73 8.79 -0.01
C LEU A 221 11.29 8.63 0.48
N LEU A 222 10.40 9.55 0.11
CA LEU A 222 8.97 9.51 0.47
C LEU A 222 8.26 8.29 -0.16
N VAL A 223 8.69 7.85 -1.34
CA VAL A 223 8.19 6.62 -1.96
C VAL A 223 8.72 5.39 -1.23
N LYS A 224 10.02 5.36 -0.91
CA LYS A 224 10.64 4.24 -0.19
C LYS A 224 10.12 4.08 1.24
N SER A 225 9.72 5.16 1.90
CA SER A 225 9.10 5.10 3.22
C SER A 225 7.67 4.55 3.18
N GLY A 226 7.03 4.53 2.00
CA GLY A 226 5.64 4.12 1.85
C GLY A 226 4.62 5.19 2.25
N LEU A 227 5.05 6.46 2.37
CA LEU A 227 4.13 7.60 2.53
C LEU A 227 3.49 8.01 1.20
N VAL A 228 4.26 7.92 0.11
CA VAL A 228 3.86 8.36 -1.22
C VAL A 228 3.92 7.20 -2.20
N MET A 229 2.92 7.10 -3.07
CA MET A 229 2.94 6.19 -4.21
C MET A 229 3.29 6.97 -5.47
N LYS A 230 4.22 6.40 -6.24
CA LYS A 230 4.51 6.84 -7.61
C LYS A 230 3.66 6.02 -8.57
N TRP A 231 2.83 6.70 -9.32
CA TRP A 231 1.99 6.16 -10.37
C TRP A 231 2.66 6.38 -11.72
N GLN A 232 2.61 5.36 -12.58
CA GLN A 232 3.21 5.38 -13.92
C GLN A 232 4.74 5.56 -13.91
N GLN A 233 5.34 5.44 -15.09
CA GLN A 233 6.76 5.70 -15.31
C GLN A 233 6.97 7.13 -15.82
N GLU A 234 8.18 7.67 -15.62
CA GLU A 234 8.56 8.98 -16.15
C GLU A 234 8.42 9.02 -17.69
N PRO A 235 8.04 10.16 -18.29
CA PRO A 235 7.85 11.49 -17.68
C PRO A 235 6.45 11.76 -17.11
N ASP A 236 5.49 10.84 -17.30
CA ASP A 236 4.09 11.03 -16.90
C ASP A 236 3.85 10.63 -15.43
N ALA A 237 4.92 10.57 -14.63
CA ALA A 237 4.84 10.12 -13.25
C ALA A 237 3.97 11.04 -12.40
N GLN A 238 3.03 10.44 -11.68
CA GLN A 238 2.19 11.13 -10.72
C GLN A 238 2.47 10.61 -9.32
N TYR A 239 2.47 11.50 -8.34
CA TYR A 239 2.71 11.20 -6.94
C TYR A 239 1.44 11.45 -6.15
N GLN A 240 1.13 10.57 -5.22
CA GLN A 240 -0.05 10.68 -4.35
C GLN A 240 0.28 10.11 -2.97
N LEU A 241 -0.26 10.71 -1.92
CA LEU A 241 -0.20 10.14 -0.58
C LEU A 241 -0.94 8.79 -0.54
N ILE A 242 -0.41 7.77 0.14
CA ILE A 242 -0.99 6.41 0.07
C ILE A 242 -2.28 6.28 0.90
N TYR A 243 -2.36 6.95 2.06
CA TYR A 243 -3.46 6.73 3.02
C TYR A 243 -4.08 8.02 3.53
N ASP A 244 -5.39 7.99 3.76
CA ASP A 244 -6.18 9.14 4.21
C ASP A 244 -5.86 9.55 5.67
N TYR A 245 -5.53 8.60 6.55
CA TYR A 245 -5.20 8.92 7.96
C TYR A 245 -3.91 9.74 8.12
N LEU A 246 -3.09 9.85 7.06
CA LEU A 246 -1.89 10.69 7.05
C LEU A 246 -2.21 12.16 6.76
N VAL A 247 -3.38 12.47 6.19
CA VAL A 247 -3.75 13.82 5.75
C VAL A 247 -3.83 14.79 6.93
N GLU A 248 -4.59 14.42 7.97
CA GLU A 248 -4.77 15.31 9.13
C GLU A 248 -3.44 15.58 9.87
N PRO A 249 -2.60 14.58 10.19
CA PRO A 249 -1.25 14.82 10.73
C PRO A 249 -0.40 15.77 9.88
N ILE A 250 -0.39 15.61 8.55
CA ILE A 250 0.38 16.48 7.65
C ILE A 250 -0.14 17.93 7.70
N LEU A 251 -1.46 18.11 7.65
CA LEU A 251 -2.09 19.44 7.69
C LEU A 251 -1.86 20.17 9.02
N ARG A 252 -1.64 19.47 10.13
CA ARG A 252 -1.28 20.10 11.42
C ARG A 252 0.14 20.68 11.42
N HIS A 253 1.02 20.20 10.53
CA HIS A 253 2.41 20.66 10.40
C HIS A 253 2.61 21.75 9.34
N CYS A 254 1.70 21.87 8.37
CA CYS A 254 1.74 22.87 7.28
C CYS A 254 0.96 24.14 7.63
#